data_AF-A0A1Q7ETZ7-F1
#
_entry.id   AF-A0A1Q7ETZ7-F1
#
_cell.length_a   1.000
_cell.length_b   1.000
_cell.length_c   1.000
_cell.angle_alpha   90.00
_cell.angle_beta   90.00
_cell.angle_gamma   90.00
#
_symmetry.space_group_name_H-M   'P 1'
#
loop_
_entity.id
_entity.type
_entity.pdbx_description
1 polymer ?
#
loop_
_entity_poly.entity_id
_entity_poly.type
_entity_poly.pdbx_seq_one_letter_code
_entity_poly.pdbx_strand_id
1 'polypeptide(L)'
;MLNLLLATLLLPLAVGAAWHGARLLAKGIREADDPSGPVFVVRGIRAVAVAAGLAALSGGLLFAHTGLLAFGAIFLGEELYETGVVLLTLRAGLRAGAS
;
A
#
# COMPACT_ATOMS: atom_id res chain seq x y z
N MET A 1 -24.39 -12.21 -0.89
CA MET A 1 -24.52 -10.80 -0.45
C MET A 1 -23.24 -10.26 0.18
N LEU A 2 -22.63 -10.95 1.15
CA LEU A 2 -21.39 -10.50 1.81
C LEU A 2 -20.24 -10.18 0.83
N ASN A 3 -19.94 -11.07 -0.10
CA ASN A 3 -18.84 -10.88 -1.07
C ASN A 3 -19.03 -9.62 -1.93
N LEU A 4 -20.27 -9.34 -2.32
CA LEU A 4 -20.61 -8.18 -3.13
C LEU A 4 -20.41 -6.88 -2.33
N LEU A 5 -20.87 -6.86 -1.07
CA LEU A 5 -20.66 -5.71 -0.17
C LEU A 5 -19.17 -5.45 0.05
N LEU A 6 -18.40 -6.49 0.36
CA LEU A 6 -16.94 -6.37 0.54
C LEU A 6 -16.26 -5.86 -0.73
N ALA A 7 -16.58 -6.42 -1.90
CA ALA A 7 -16.03 -5.94 -3.16
C ALA A 7 -16.38 -4.47 -3.44
N THR A 8 -17.63 -4.06 -3.21
CA THR A 8 -18.05 -2.66 -3.40
C THR A 8 -17.38 -1.68 -2.44
N LEU A 9 -16.94 -2.13 -1.27
CA LEU A 9 -16.17 -1.32 -0.32
C LEU A 9 -14.67 -1.31 -0.66
N LEU A 10 -14.12 -2.43 -1.13
CA LEU A 10 -12.71 -2.56 -1.48
C LEU A 10 -12.35 -1.79 -2.75
N LEU A 11 -13.24 -1.74 -3.74
CA LEU A 11 -13.02 -1.01 -5.00
C LEU A 11 -12.70 0.48 -4.78
N PRO A 12 -13.52 1.28 -4.07
CA PRO A 12 -13.23 2.69 -3.85
C PRO A 12 -11.98 2.90 -3.00
N LEU A 13 -11.68 2.00 -2.06
CA LEU A 13 -10.43 2.04 -1.30
C LEU A 13 -9.22 1.80 -2.21
N ALA A 14 -9.30 0.83 -3.12
CA ALA A 14 -8.26 0.56 -4.12
C ALA A 14 -8.04 1.78 -5.03
N VAL A 15 -9.12 2.36 -5.56
CA VAL A 15 -9.06 3.55 -6.41
C VAL A 15 -8.47 4.75 -5.65
N GLY A 16 -8.92 4.98 -4.42
CA GLY A 16 -8.40 6.06 -3.57
C GLY A 16 -6.92 5.90 -3.26
N ALA A 17 -6.49 4.68 -2.91
CA ALA A 17 -5.08 4.36 -2.66
C ALA A 17 -4.22 4.52 -3.92
N ALA A 18 -4.70 4.06 -5.08
CA ALA A 18 -3.98 4.22 -6.35
C ALA A 18 -3.81 5.70 -6.72
N TRP A 19 -4.89 6.47 -6.59
CA TRP A 19 -4.89 7.90 -6.87
C TRP A 19 -3.96 8.68 -5.93
N HIS A 20 -4.01 8.37 -4.64
CA HIS A 20 -3.10 8.94 -3.65
C HIS A 20 -1.65 8.58 -3.94
N GLY A 21 -1.39 7.32 -4.28
CA GLY A 21 -0.05 6.84 -4.61
C GLY A 21 0.52 7.49 -5.87
N ALA A 22 -0.28 7.59 -6.94
CA ALA A 22 0.11 8.27 -8.17
C ALA A 22 0.42 9.76 -7.95
N ARG A 23 -0.37 10.45 -7.10
CA ARG A 23 -0.09 11.85 -6.73
C ARG A 23 1.23 12.00 -5.98
N LEU A 24 1.51 11.09 -5.05
CA LEU A 24 2.77 11.11 -4.29
C LEU A 24 3.98 10.77 -5.14
N LEU A 25 3.85 9.80 -6.05
CA LEU A 25 4.89 9.49 -7.05
C LEU A 25 5.17 10.71 -7.93
N ALA A 26 4.12 11.31 -8.50
CA ALA A 26 4.25 12.50 -9.32
C ALA A 26 4.89 13.67 -8.54
N LYS A 27 4.53 13.84 -7.26
CA LYS A 27 5.13 14.85 -6.39
C LYS A 27 6.61 14.56 -6.14
N GLY A 28 6.96 13.32 -5.76
CA GLY A 28 8.34 12.93 -5.48
C GLY A 28 9.26 13.01 -6.69
N ILE A 29 8.75 12.74 -7.89
CA ILE A 29 9.49 12.93 -9.15
C ILE A 29 9.69 14.41 -9.46
N ARG A 30 8.69 15.26 -9.20
CA ARG A 30 8.78 16.71 -9.41
C ARG A 30 9.71 17.41 -8.40
N GLU A 31 9.78 16.88 -7.19
CA GLU A 31 10.60 17.37 -6.09
C GLU A 31 11.85 16.49 -5.90
N ALA A 32 12.38 15.89 -6.97
CA ALA A 32 13.51 14.96 -6.89
C ALA A 32 14.80 15.62 -6.36
N ASP A 33 14.95 16.93 -6.56
CA ASP A 33 16.07 17.73 -6.06
C ASP A 33 15.91 18.14 -4.58
N ASP A 34 14.71 17.94 -4.00
CA ASP A 34 14.46 18.18 -2.58
C ASP A 34 14.83 16.93 -1.76
N PRO A 35 15.54 17.06 -0.62
CA PRO A 35 15.83 15.93 0.27
C PRO A 35 14.59 15.12 0.70
N SER A 36 13.39 15.67 0.58
CA SER A 36 12.11 15.00 0.87
C SER A 36 11.50 14.22 -0.30
N GLY A 37 11.98 14.42 -1.53
CA GLY A 37 11.52 13.75 -2.77
C GLY A 37 11.47 12.22 -2.67
N PRO A 38 12.53 11.52 -2.23
CA PRO A 38 12.56 10.06 -2.09
C PRO A 38 11.47 9.52 -1.16
N VAL A 39 11.10 10.25 -0.10
CA VAL A 39 10.06 9.83 0.85
C VAL A 39 8.68 9.82 0.18
N PHE A 40 8.40 10.81 -0.66
CA PHE A 40 7.15 10.85 -1.42
C PHE A 40 7.07 9.71 -2.44
N VAL A 41 8.18 9.37 -3.09
CA VAL A 41 8.25 8.21 -4.01
C VAL A 41 7.95 6.91 -3.27
N VAL A 42 8.61 6.63 -2.15
CA VAL A 42 8.38 5.40 -1.37
C VAL A 42 6.93 5.31 -0.88
N ARG A 43 6.37 6.40 -0.34
CA ARG A 43 4.96 6.44 0.08
C ARG A 43 4.00 6.25 -1.10
N GLY A 44 4.36 6.77 -2.26
CA GLY A 44 3.59 6.63 -3.48
C GLY A 44 3.55 5.19 -3.98
N ILE A 45 4.71 4.53 -4.06
CA ILE A 45 4.82 3.10 -4.42
C ILE A 45 4.00 2.25 -3.46
N ARG A 46 4.15 2.48 -2.16
CA ARG A 46 3.39 1.76 -1.13
C ARG A 46 1.88 1.89 -1.29
N ALA A 47 1.38 3.10 -1.55
CA ALA A 47 -0.05 3.32 -1.77
C ALA A 47 -0.55 2.61 -3.04
N VAL A 48 0.28 2.54 -4.09
CA VAL A 48 -0.02 1.75 -5.30
C VAL A 48 -0.01 0.25 -5.02
N ALA A 49 0.94 -0.26 -4.23
CA ALA A 49 0.98 -1.66 -3.80
C ALA A 49 -0.29 -2.03 -3.03
N VAL A 50 -0.68 -1.22 -2.03
CA VAL A 50 -1.94 -1.41 -1.29
C VAL A 50 -3.14 -1.42 -2.23
N ALA A 51 -3.18 -0.52 -3.21
CA ALA A 51 -4.25 -0.50 -4.21
C ALA A 51 -4.32 -1.79 -5.04
N ALA A 52 -3.18 -2.33 -5.46
CA ALA A 52 -3.09 -3.59 -6.21
C ALA A 52 -3.60 -4.77 -5.36
N GLY A 53 -3.21 -4.83 -4.07
CA GLY A 53 -3.70 -5.85 -3.13
C GLY A 53 -5.21 -5.78 -2.92
N LEU A 54 -5.75 -4.57 -2.70
CA LEU A 54 -7.20 -4.36 -2.56
C LEU A 54 -7.97 -4.69 -3.85
N ALA A 55 -7.42 -4.37 -5.01
CA ALA A 55 -7.99 -4.72 -6.31
C ALA A 55 -8.00 -6.24 -6.53
N ALA A 56 -6.93 -6.94 -6.17
CA ALA A 56 -6.85 -8.40 -6.21
C ALA A 56 -7.90 -9.04 -5.27
N LEU A 57 -8.00 -8.57 -4.03
CA LEU A 57 -9.03 -9.06 -3.09
C LEU A 57 -10.45 -8.82 -3.64
N SER A 58 -10.72 -7.62 -4.15
CA SER A 58 -12.04 -7.31 -4.72
C SER A 58 -12.34 -8.17 -5.95
N GLY A 59 -11.38 -8.33 -6.86
CA GLY A 59 -11.52 -9.21 -8.03
C GLY A 59 -11.75 -10.66 -7.61
N GLY A 60 -10.99 -11.16 -6.63
CA GLY A 60 -11.14 -12.52 -6.11
C GLY A 60 -12.52 -12.75 -5.49
N LEU A 61 -13.09 -11.75 -4.83
CA LEU A 61 -14.44 -11.82 -4.26
C LEU A 61 -15.53 -11.77 -5.34
N LEU A 62 -15.37 -10.93 -6.37
CA LEU A 62 -16.33 -10.79 -7.47
C LEU A 62 -16.37 -12.02 -8.38
N PHE A 63 -15.22 -12.61 -8.66
CA PHE A 63 -15.07 -13.75 -9.57
C PHE A 63 -14.95 -15.09 -8.84
N ALA A 64 -15.12 -15.12 -7.51
CA ALA A 64 -14.94 -16.30 -6.67
C ALA A 64 -13.60 -17.04 -6.90
N HIS A 65 -12.52 -16.27 -7.16
CA HIS A 65 -11.21 -16.81 -7.53
C HIS A 65 -10.29 -16.90 -6.32
N THR A 66 -10.26 -18.06 -5.66
CA THR A 66 -9.50 -18.28 -4.41
C THR A 66 -8.01 -17.96 -4.53
N GLY A 67 -7.39 -18.27 -5.67
CA GLY A 67 -5.97 -17.95 -5.89
C GLY A 67 -5.68 -16.45 -5.88
N LEU A 68 -6.64 -15.63 -6.33
CA LEU A 68 -6.49 -14.18 -6.38
C LEU A 68 -6.72 -13.56 -4.99
N LEU A 69 -7.62 -14.16 -4.20
CA LEU A 69 -7.79 -13.84 -2.79
C LEU A 69 -6.53 -14.14 -1.97
N ALA A 70 -5.96 -15.35 -2.16
CA ALA A 70 -4.73 -15.75 -1.49
C ALA A 70 -3.58 -14.81 -1.86
N PHE A 71 -3.41 -14.51 -3.14
CA PHE A 71 -2.42 -13.54 -3.61
C PHE A 71 -2.61 -12.17 -2.95
N GLY A 72 -3.81 -11.58 -3.03
CA GLY A 72 -4.08 -10.26 -2.45
C GLY A 72 -3.86 -10.21 -0.93
N ALA A 73 -4.22 -11.27 -0.21
CA ALA A 73 -4.03 -11.37 1.23
C ALA A 73 -2.55 -11.51 1.62
N ILE A 74 -1.81 -12.37 0.93
CA ILE A 74 -0.37 -12.57 1.17
C ILE A 74 0.40 -11.30 0.81
N PHE A 75 0.14 -10.74 -0.37
CA PHE A 75 0.80 -9.52 -0.84
C PHE A 75 0.60 -8.34 0.12
N LEU A 76 -0.63 -8.11 0.59
CA LEU A 76 -0.89 -7.07 1.59
C LEU A 76 -0.24 -7.39 2.93
N GLY A 77 -0.21 -8.67 3.32
CA GLY A 77 0.48 -9.12 4.54
C GLY A 77 1.98 -8.83 4.50
N GLU A 78 2.64 -9.14 3.38
CA GLU A 78 4.05 -8.86 3.15
C GLU A 78 4.34 -7.35 3.15
N GLU A 79 3.53 -6.57 2.43
CA GLU A 79 3.66 -5.10 2.40
C GLU A 79 3.50 -4.49 3.81
N LEU A 80 2.56 -4.99 4.62
CA LEU A 80 2.35 -4.56 6.00
C LEU A 80 3.50 -4.99 6.91
N TYR A 81 4.02 -6.20 6.72
CA TYR A 81 5.17 -6.71 7.46
C TYR A 81 6.41 -5.85 7.20
N GLU A 82 6.78 -5.64 5.93
CA GLU A 82 7.94 -4.83 5.57
C GLU A 82 7.83 -3.41 6.10
N THR A 83 6.67 -2.77 5.92
CA THR A 83 6.48 -1.41 6.43
C THR A 83 6.53 -1.38 7.95
N GLY A 84 5.91 -2.35 8.62
CA GLY A 84 5.95 -2.48 10.07
C GLY A 84 7.38 -2.61 10.58
N VAL A 85 8.18 -3.48 9.97
CA VAL A 85 9.59 -3.70 10.31
C VAL A 85 10.42 -2.44 10.07
N VAL A 86 10.24 -1.76 8.93
CA VAL A 86 10.94 -0.50 8.62
C VAL A 86 10.63 0.57 9.67
N LEU A 87 9.34 0.76 10.01
CA LEU A 87 8.94 1.76 11.02
C LEU A 87 9.49 1.43 12.41
N LEU A 88 9.49 0.15 12.79
CA LEU A 88 10.05 -0.30 14.07
C LEU A 88 11.57 -0.10 14.11
N THR A 89 12.27 -0.39 13.02
CA THR A 89 13.73 -0.23 12.91
C THR A 89 14.12 1.24 12.99
N LEU A 90 13.41 2.12 12.29
CA LEU A 90 13.59 3.58 12.39
C LEU A 90 13.35 4.08 13.82
N ARG A 91 12.27 3.61 14.47
CA ARG A 91 11.95 3.97 15.86
C ARG A 91 13.03 3.50 16.84
N ALA A 92 13.60 2.31 16.62
CA ALA A 92 14.69 1.79 17.44
C ALA A 92 15.98 2.60 17.28
N GLY A 93 16.36 2.95 16.04
CA GLY A 93 17.52 3.80 15.75
C GLY A 93 17.42 5.19 16.37
N LEU A 94 16.25 5.84 16.29
CA LEU A 94 16.01 7.13 16.93
C LEU A 94 16.15 7.10 18.46
N ARG A 95 15.78 5.98 19.10
CA ARG A 95 15.94 5.81 20.55
C ARG A 95 17.38 5.57 20.96
N ALA A 96 18.15 4.84 20.15
CA ALA A 96 19.56 4.53 20.42
C ALA A 96 20.49 5.73 20.19
N GLY A 97 20.16 6.64 19.28
CA GLY A 97 20.93 7.88 19.07
C GLY A 97 20.63 9.02 20.05
N ALA A 98 19.58 8.87 20.87
CA ALA A 98 19.17 9.84 21.89
C ALA A 98 19.67 9.50 23.31
N SER A 99 20.42 8.40 23.44
CA SER A 99 21.12 7.94 24.66
C SER A 99 22.62 8.11 24.51
#